data_AF-G3I0W0-F1
#
_entry.id   AF-G3I0W0-F1
#
_cell.length_a   1.000
_cell.length_b   1.000
_cell.length_c   1.000
_cell.angle_alpha   90.00
_cell.angle_beta   90.00
_cell.angle_gamma   90.00
#
_symmetry.space_group_name_H-M   'P 1'
#
loop_
_entity.id
_entity.type
_entity.pdbx_description
1 polymer ?
#
loop_
_entity_poly.entity_id
_entity_poly.type
_entity_poly.pdbx_seq_one_letter_code
_entity_poly.pdbx_strand_id
1 'polypeptide(L)' 'MVSHRSGETEDTFIADLVVGLCTGQIKTGAPCCSEHLAKYHQILRIEEELGSKAKFAGRCFRNPLAK' A
#
# COMPACT_ATOMS: atom_id res chain seq x y z
N MET A 1 0.09 -10.53 2.53
CA MET A 1 0.85 -9.29 2.83
C MET A 1 1.78 -9.03 1.68
N VAL A 2 1.64 -7.88 1.01
CA VAL A 2 2.60 -7.45 -0.01
C VAL A 2 3.84 -6.89 0.69
N SER A 3 5.04 -7.14 0.16
CA SER A 3 6.29 -6.71 0.80
C SER A 3 7.30 -6.19 -0.21
N HIS A 4 8.03 -5.15 0.18
CA HIS A 4 9.26 -4.72 -0.49
C HIS A 4 10.39 -5.75 -0.30
N ARG A 5 11.50 -5.53 -1.01
CA ARG A 5 12.77 -6.24 -0.85
C ARG A 5 13.86 -5.31 -0.28
N SER A 6 15.04 -5.86 0.00
CA SER A 6 16.15 -5.09 0.59
C SER A 6 16.87 -4.17 -0.39
N GLY A 7 16.76 -4.43 -1.70
CA GLY A 7 17.26 -3.57 -2.76
C GLY A 7 16.09 -3.13 -3.61
N GLU A 8 15.47 -2.03 -3.22
CA GLU A 8 14.32 -1.44 -3.92
C GLU A 8 14.75 -0.34 -4.88
N THR A 9 13.84 0.04 -5.75
CA THR A 9 13.97 1.22 -6.62
C THR A 9 12.89 2.23 -6.25
N GLU A 10 12.81 3.36 -6.95
CA GLU A 10 11.71 4.31 -6.79
C GLU A 10 10.38 3.82 -7.42
N ASP A 11 10.38 2.65 -8.04
CA ASP A 11 9.18 2.04 -8.62
C ASP A 11 8.11 1.80 -7.54
N THR A 12 6.86 2.11 -7.85
CA THR A 12 5.74 2.05 -6.90
C THR A 12 4.78 0.91 -7.18
N PHE A 13 5.10 -0.04 -8.06
CA PHE A 13 4.18 -1.09 -8.51
C PHE A 13 3.49 -1.85 -7.37
N ILE A 14 4.22 -2.13 -6.29
CA ILE A 14 3.66 -2.87 -5.15
C ILE A 14 2.58 -2.10 -4.38
N ALA A 15 2.53 -0.76 -4.49
CA ALA A 15 1.48 0.08 -3.92
C ALA A 15 0.15 -0.12 -4.67
N ASP A 16 0.18 -0.12 -6.00
CA ASP A 16 -0.99 -0.40 -6.82
C ASP A 16 -1.41 -1.87 -6.68
N LEU A 17 -0.44 -2.79 -6.60
CA LEU A 17 -0.70 -4.22 -6.41
C LEU A 17 -1.45 -4.53 -5.11
N VAL A 18 -1.06 -3.91 -3.98
CA VAL A 18 -1.71 -4.18 -2.68
C VAL A 18 -3.17 -3.71 -2.67
N VAL A 19 -3.46 -2.57 -3.32
CA VAL A 19 -4.81 -2.01 -3.43
C VAL A 19 -5.64 -2.83 -4.41
N GLY A 20 -5.12 -3.11 -5.61
CA GLY A 20 -5.84 -3.86 -6.64
C GLY A 20 -6.20 -5.30 -6.23
N LEU A 21 -5.32 -5.97 -5.47
CA LEU A 21 -5.59 -7.30 -4.91
C LEU A 21 -6.36 -7.26 -3.57
N CYS A 22 -6.68 -6.08 -3.05
CA CYS A 22 -7.39 -5.89 -1.78
C CYS A 22 -6.77 -6.71 -0.62
N THR A 23 -5.45 -6.81 -0.54
CA THR A 23 -4.81 -7.69 0.47
C THR A 23 -4.85 -7.12 1.88
N GLY A 24 -5.12 -5.82 2.04
CA GLY A 24 -5.32 -5.14 3.32
C GLY A 24 -4.06 -4.80 4.11
N GLN A 25 -2.87 -5.23 3.67
CA GLN A 25 -1.62 -4.98 4.39
C GLN A 25 -0.39 -5.03 3.47
N ILE A 26 0.50 -4.06 3.65
CA ILE A 26 1.77 -3.93 2.96
C ILE A 26 2.90 -3.63 3.95
N LYS A 27 4.08 -4.19 3.69
CA LYS A 27 5.33 -3.88 4.38
C LYS A 27 6.31 -3.29 3.36
N THR A 28 6.53 -1.98 3.39
CA THR A 28 7.41 -1.30 2.42
C THR A 28 8.46 -0.42 3.09
N GLY A 29 9.13 -0.97 4.10
CA GLY A 29 10.24 -0.29 4.79
C GLY A 29 9.79 0.77 5.79
N ALA A 30 10.78 1.39 6.45
CA ALA A 30 10.54 2.53 7.33
C ALA A 30 10.10 3.76 6.50
N PRO A 31 9.45 4.77 7.11
CA PRO A 31 9.15 6.05 6.46
C PRO A 31 10.42 6.91 6.35
N CYS A 32 11.46 6.36 5.73
CA CYS A 32 12.78 6.95 5.51
C CYS A 32 13.36 6.33 4.22
N CYS A 33 14.19 7.10 3.52
CA CYS A 33 14.69 6.82 2.16
C CYS A 33 13.61 6.90 1.07
N SER A 34 13.96 7.51 -0.07
CA SER A 34 13.03 7.82 -1.15
C SER A 34 12.37 6.58 -1.76
N GLU A 35 13.12 5.49 -1.91
CA GLU A 35 12.63 4.21 -2.45
C GLU A 35 11.47 3.60 -1.64
N HIS A 36 11.43 3.82 -0.33
CA HIS A 36 10.32 3.39 0.54
C HIS A 36 9.18 4.39 0.53
N LEU A 37 9.51 5.69 0.65
CA LEU A 37 8.53 6.77 0.67
C LEU A 37 7.73 6.84 -0.64
N ALA A 38 8.34 6.51 -1.78
CA ALA A 38 7.67 6.46 -3.07
C ALA A 38 6.39 5.59 -3.03
N LYS A 39 6.45 4.41 -2.40
CA LYS A 39 5.28 3.51 -2.27
C LYS A 39 4.24 4.07 -1.32
N TYR A 40 4.64 4.63 -0.18
CA TYR A 40 3.70 5.26 0.76
C TYR A 40 2.99 6.46 0.13
N HIS A 41 3.72 7.32 -0.58
CA HIS A 41 3.14 8.44 -1.31
C HIS A 41 2.21 7.98 -2.43
N GLN A 42 2.54 6.88 -3.12
CA GLN A 42 1.65 6.32 -4.12
C GLN A 42 0.34 5.80 -3.49
N ILE A 43 0.38 5.17 -2.32
CA ILE A 43 -0.85 4.77 -1.60
C ILE A 43 -1.71 5.99 -1.25
N LEU A 44 -1.11 7.09 -0.79
CA LEU A 44 -1.85 8.33 -0.51
C LEU A 44 -2.48 8.92 -1.78
N ARG A 45 -1.78 8.88 -2.92
CA ARG A 45 -2.33 9.30 -4.21
C ARG A 45 -3.50 8.42 -4.67
N ILE A 46 -3.38 7.10 -4.50
CA ILE A 46 -4.47 6.16 -4.82
C ILE A 46 -5.67 6.38 -3.90
N GLU A 47 -5.44 6.66 -2.61
CA GLU A 47 -6.50 7.01 -1.67
C GLU A 47 -7.23 8.30 -2.10
N GLU A 48 -6.48 9.32 -2.51
CA GLU A 48 -7.02 10.59 -3.04
C GLU A 48 -7.82 10.35 -4.33
N GLU A 49 -7.32 9.55 -5.27
CA GLU A 49 -7.99 9.21 -6.53
C GLU A 49 -9.30 8.44 -6.30
N LEU A 50 -9.32 7.51 -5.36
CA LEU A 50 -10.52 6.74 -5.02
C LEU A 50 -11.55 7.58 -4.24
N GLY A 51 -11.11 8.60 -3.50
CA GLY A 51 -11.95 9.49 -2.72
C GLY A 51 -12.89 8.73 -1.79
N SER A 52 -14.21 8.93 -1.95
CA SER A 52 -15.23 8.27 -1.11
C SER A 52 -15.32 6.75 -1.27
N LYS A 53 -14.69 6.17 -2.30
CA LYS A 53 -14.63 4.72 -2.50
C LYS A 53 -13.48 4.06 -1.74
N ALA A 54 -12.50 4.84 -1.26
CA ALA A 54 -11.37 4.31 -0.51
C ALA A 54 -11.83 3.67 0.81
N LYS A 55 -11.30 2.50 1.12
CA LYS A 55 -11.56 1.80 2.39
C LYS A 55 -10.26 1.39 3.05
N PHE A 56 -10.05 1.87 4.26
CA PHE A 56 -8.92 1.46 5.08
C PHE A 56 -9.22 0.14 5.79
N ALA A 57 -8.33 -0.85 5.65
CA ALA A 57 -8.52 -2.18 6.22
C ALA A 57 -8.50 -2.22 7.76
N GLY A 58 -7.77 -1.29 8.41
CA GLY A 58 -7.73 -1.14 9.86
C GLY A 58 -7.45 -2.43 10.63
N ARG A 59 -8.26 -2.73 11.65
CA ARG A 59 -8.11 -3.96 12.45
C ARG A 59 -8.41 -5.23 11.64
N CYS A 60 -9.14 -5.12 10.53
CA CYS A 60 -9.49 -6.23 9.66
C CYS A 60 -8.45 -6.49 8.56
N PHE A 61 -7.22 -6.01 8.71
CA PHE A 61 -6.14 -6.13 7.72
C PHE A 61 -5.87 -7.56 7.22
N ARG A 62 -6.21 -8.59 8.01
CA ARG A 62 -6.08 -10.01 7.62
C ARG A 62 -7.18 -10.49 6.68
N ASN A 63 -8.37 -9.89 6.74
CA ASN A 63 -9.51 -10.21 5.90
C ASN A 63 -10.35 -8.95 5.62
N PRO A 64 -9.88 -8.05 4.75
CA PRO A 64 -10.52 -6.74 4.51
C PRO A 64 -11.85 -6.82 3.75
N LEU A 65 -12.19 -7.99 3.19
CA LEU A 65 -13.44 -8.21 2.45
C LEU A 65 -14.51 -8.90 3.30
N ALA A 66 -14.19 -9.33 4.53
CA ALA A 66 -15.19 -9.83 5.45
C ALA A 66 -16.19 -8.71 5.81
N LYS A 67 -17.48 -9.06 5.74
CA LYS A 67 -18.59 -8.19 6.13
C LYS A 67 -18.72 -8.10 7.65
#